data_AF-A0A017RWJ6-F1
#
_entry.id   AF-A0A017RWJ6-F1
#
_cell.length_a   1.000
_cell.length_b   1.000
_cell.length_c   1.000
_cell.angle_alpha   90.00
_cell.angle_beta   90.00
_cell.angle_gamma   90.00
#
_symmetry.space_group_name_H-M   'P 1'
#
loop_
_entity.id
_entity.type
_entity.pdbx_description
1 polymer ?
#
loop_
_entity_poly.entity_id
_entity_poly.type
_entity_poly.pdbx_seq_one_letter_code
_entity_poly.pdbx_strand_id
1 'polypeptide(L)'
;MDNHLHLIIDANGADISRIMHSINFSYAQYFNHRHKRHGHLFQDRFKSKMVKSEMYLDALSAYVHNNPCDIKGYENCPEKYEFSSLSIYLGLRHDPYELVDDGFIMGMFSKKTKKARESYMKLVYKCSDKVFKEEVEFLNEETEYRSERKILIRNIKTKEILEFIATKLGIEKIKLHTKHCREIVEAKALAVLLMRSLCNLKCSEICRILGNITQSRVSKLSSLGVKLLDDEKYKNITYEFMEQYA
;
A
#
# COMPACT_ATOMS: atom_id res chain seq x y z
N MET A 1 -14.59 -18.25 -10.46
CA MET A 1 -13.92 -18.89 -9.31
C MET A 1 -12.63 -19.65 -9.66
N ASP A 2 -12.18 -19.71 -10.92
CA ASP A 2 -10.87 -20.26 -11.31
C ASP A 2 -9.75 -19.21 -11.32
N ASN A 3 -10.11 -17.93 -11.46
CA ASN A 3 -9.19 -16.79 -11.58
C ASN A 3 -9.35 -15.70 -10.50
N HIS A 4 -10.31 -15.85 -9.58
CA HIS A 4 -10.58 -14.92 -8.48
C HIS A 4 -11.21 -15.62 -7.27
N LEU A 5 -11.21 -14.94 -6.13
CA LEU A 5 -11.80 -15.39 -4.87
C LEU A 5 -12.68 -14.28 -4.26
N HIS A 6 -13.69 -14.69 -3.49
CA HIS A 6 -14.57 -13.79 -2.73
C HIS A 6 -14.42 -14.07 -1.24
N LEU A 7 -14.27 -13.01 -0.41
CA LEU A 7 -14.14 -13.12 1.04
C LEU A 7 -15.15 -12.20 1.73
N ILE A 8 -15.71 -12.70 2.83
CA ILE A 8 -16.45 -11.90 3.80
C ILE A 8 -15.58 -11.84 5.05
N ILE A 9 -15.15 -10.63 5.42
CA ILE A 9 -14.20 -10.41 6.51
C ILE A 9 -14.81 -9.42 7.49
N ASP A 10 -14.92 -9.82 8.76
CA ASP A 10 -14.98 -8.87 9.86
C ASP A 10 -13.54 -8.48 10.23
N ALA A 11 -13.17 -7.24 9.94
CA ALA A 11 -11.83 -6.73 10.20
C ALA A 11 -11.59 -6.44 11.70
N ASN A 12 -12.63 -6.46 12.54
CA ASN A 12 -12.55 -6.16 13.97
C ASN A 12 -11.75 -4.87 14.28
N GLY A 13 -12.02 -3.82 13.49
CA GLY A 13 -11.36 -2.52 13.58
C GLY A 13 -9.99 -2.41 12.89
N ALA A 14 -9.45 -3.49 12.33
CA ALA A 14 -8.21 -3.44 11.56
C ALA A 14 -8.41 -2.85 10.15
N ASP A 15 -7.32 -2.35 9.55
CA ASP A 15 -7.33 -1.86 8.17
C ASP A 15 -7.35 -3.04 7.18
N ILE A 16 -8.45 -3.14 6.42
CA ILE A 16 -8.65 -4.18 5.40
C ILE A 16 -7.54 -4.19 4.35
N SER A 17 -6.95 -3.04 4.03
CA SER A 17 -5.85 -2.94 3.06
C SER A 17 -4.59 -3.62 3.57
N ARG A 18 -4.33 -3.55 4.88
CA ARG A 18 -3.19 -4.24 5.51
C ARG A 18 -3.40 -5.76 5.54
N ILE A 19 -4.63 -6.20 5.84
CA ILE A 19 -5.00 -7.63 5.81
C ILE A 19 -4.78 -8.18 4.40
N MET A 20 -5.39 -7.55 3.40
CA MET A 20 -5.31 -8.00 2.01
C MET A 20 -3.89 -7.90 1.45
N HIS A 21 -3.11 -6.88 1.84
CA HIS A 21 -1.70 -6.81 1.47
C HIS A 21 -0.93 -8.02 2.00
N SER A 22 -1.13 -8.41 3.27
CA SER A 22 -0.47 -9.58 3.86
C SER A 22 -0.81 -10.88 3.14
N ILE A 23 -2.11 -11.11 2.89
CA ILE A 23 -2.61 -12.31 2.20
C ILE A 23 -2.05 -12.37 0.77
N ASN A 24 -2.23 -11.30 -0.01
CA ASN A 24 -1.82 -11.26 -1.40
C ASN A 24 -0.29 -11.35 -1.53
N PHE A 25 0.46 -10.64 -0.69
CA PHE A 25 1.92 -10.69 -0.73
C PHE A 25 2.44 -12.10 -0.44
N SER A 26 1.94 -12.74 0.63
CA SER A 26 2.35 -14.10 1.02
C SER A 26 2.02 -15.11 -0.07
N TYR A 27 0.82 -15.03 -0.66
CA TYR A 27 0.42 -15.92 -1.75
C TYR A 27 1.24 -15.69 -3.01
N ALA A 28 1.49 -14.43 -3.39
CA ALA A 28 2.28 -14.10 -4.57
C ALA A 28 3.71 -14.62 -4.47
N GLN A 29 4.34 -14.49 -3.29
CA GLN A 29 5.66 -15.05 -3.04
C GLN A 29 5.65 -16.57 -3.14
N TYR A 30 4.71 -17.23 -2.46
CA TYR A 30 4.56 -18.68 -2.50
C TYR A 30 4.38 -19.20 -3.93
N PHE A 31 3.44 -18.62 -4.68
CA PHE A 31 3.13 -19.04 -6.03
C PHE A 31 4.31 -18.81 -6.99
N ASN A 32 4.94 -17.64 -6.94
CA ASN A 32 6.10 -17.34 -7.78
C ASN A 32 7.26 -18.29 -7.47
N HIS A 33 7.52 -18.58 -6.20
CA HIS A 33 8.55 -19.55 -5.80
C HIS A 33 8.23 -20.96 -6.31
N ARG A 34 7.01 -21.44 -6.06
CA ARG A 34 6.54 -22.78 -6.47
C ARG A 34 6.62 -22.98 -7.99
N HIS A 35 6.26 -21.96 -8.76
CA HIS A 35 6.19 -22.03 -10.22
C HIS A 35 7.42 -21.44 -10.93
N LYS A 36 8.48 -21.08 -10.20
CA LYS A 36 9.71 -20.45 -10.72
C LYS A 36 9.42 -19.22 -11.60
N ARG A 37 8.44 -18.42 -11.20
CA ARG A 37 8.04 -17.17 -11.87
C ARG A 37 8.66 -15.97 -11.18
N HIS A 38 8.75 -14.87 -11.92
CA HIS A 38 9.14 -13.56 -11.42
C HIS A 38 8.11 -12.52 -11.84
N GLY A 39 7.98 -11.45 -11.05
CA GLY A 39 7.07 -10.33 -11.34
C GLY A 39 5.69 -10.45 -10.69
N HIS A 40 4.76 -9.62 -11.16
CA HIS A 40 3.41 -9.50 -10.60
C HIS A 40 2.58 -10.78 -10.84
N LEU A 41 1.82 -11.19 -9.82
CA LEU A 41 0.91 -12.33 -9.91
C LEU A 41 -0.54 -11.90 -10.15
N PHE A 42 -1.04 -10.96 -9.35
CA PHE A 42 -2.42 -10.49 -9.46
C PHE A 42 -2.56 -9.49 -10.60
N GLN A 43 -3.68 -9.59 -11.33
CA GLN A 43 -4.00 -8.71 -12.45
C GLN A 43 -4.40 -7.30 -11.98
N ASP A 44 -5.07 -7.21 -10.82
CA ASP A 44 -5.59 -5.96 -10.27
C ASP A 44 -5.47 -5.93 -8.74
N ARG A 45 -5.76 -4.78 -8.13
CA ARG A 45 -5.92 -4.63 -6.68
C ARG A 45 -7.17 -5.37 -6.20
N PHE A 46 -7.19 -5.70 -4.91
CA PHE A 46 -8.44 -6.17 -4.29
C PHE A 46 -9.47 -5.05 -4.31
N LYS A 47 -10.74 -5.43 -4.41
CA LYS A 47 -11.88 -4.53 -4.27
C LYS A 47 -12.66 -4.91 -3.00
N SER A 48 -13.25 -3.94 -2.33
CA SER A 48 -13.97 -4.17 -1.08
C SER A 48 -15.19 -3.27 -0.98
N LYS A 49 -16.31 -3.83 -0.54
CA LYS A 49 -17.57 -3.11 -0.28
C LYS A 49 -17.99 -3.36 1.17
N MET A 50 -18.33 -2.29 1.88
CA MET A 50 -18.78 -2.39 3.26
C MET A 50 -20.21 -2.96 3.32
N VAL A 51 -20.39 -4.02 4.10
CA VAL A 51 -21.70 -4.60 4.40
C VAL A 51 -22.42 -3.71 5.40
N LYS A 52 -23.60 -3.19 5.03
CA LYS A 52 -24.35 -2.19 5.83
C LYS A 52 -25.59 -2.73 6.53
N SER A 53 -26.02 -3.95 6.23
CA SER A 53 -27.20 -4.56 6.83
C SER A 53 -27.08 -6.08 6.93
N GLU A 54 -27.78 -6.64 7.91
CA GLU A 54 -27.91 -8.09 8.11
C GLU A 54 -28.56 -8.78 6.91
N MET A 55 -29.63 -8.21 6.36
CA MET A 55 -30.27 -8.76 5.15
C MET A 55 -29.31 -8.82 3.96
N TYR A 56 -28.44 -7.81 3.80
CA TYR A 56 -27.43 -7.83 2.75
C TYR A 56 -26.35 -8.88 3.02
N LEU A 57 -25.95 -9.06 4.28
CA LEU A 57 -24.97 -10.08 4.67
C LEU A 57 -25.46 -11.50 4.36
N ASP A 58 -26.71 -11.84 4.69
CA ASP A 58 -27.28 -13.16 4.42
C ASP A 58 -27.27 -13.49 2.93
N ALA A 59 -27.71 -12.53 2.12
CA ALA A 59 -27.76 -12.68 0.67
C ALA A 59 -26.34 -12.72 0.05
N LEU A 60 -25.41 -11.88 0.53
CA LEU A 60 -24.00 -11.91 0.11
C LEU A 60 -23.34 -13.25 0.45
N SER A 61 -23.58 -13.76 1.66
CA SER A 61 -23.06 -15.05 2.12
C SER A 61 -23.58 -16.21 1.25
N ALA A 62 -24.88 -16.20 0.95
CA ALA A 62 -25.48 -17.17 0.06
C ALA A 62 -24.91 -17.08 -1.37
N TYR A 63 -24.73 -15.87 -1.89
CA TYR A 63 -24.10 -15.63 -3.19
C TYR A 63 -22.66 -16.17 -3.24
N VAL A 64 -21.81 -15.84 -2.27
CA VAL A 64 -20.41 -16.33 -2.22
C VAL A 64 -20.37 -17.86 -2.21
N HIS A 65 -21.26 -18.51 -1.47
CA HIS A 65 -21.32 -19.97 -1.43
C HIS A 65 -22.04 -20.62 -2.62
N ASN A 66 -22.85 -19.87 -3.37
CA ASN A 66 -23.49 -20.34 -4.60
C ASN A 66 -22.56 -20.22 -5.82
N ASN A 67 -21.62 -19.26 -5.84
CA ASN A 67 -20.66 -19.05 -6.94
C ASN A 67 -20.02 -20.34 -7.53
N PRO A 68 -19.70 -21.41 -6.77
CA PRO A 68 -19.23 -22.67 -7.35
C PRO A 68 -20.20 -23.32 -8.34
N CYS A 69 -21.50 -23.03 -8.30
CA CYS A 69 -22.49 -23.52 -9.27
C CYS A 69 -22.20 -23.04 -10.71
N ASP A 70 -21.49 -21.93 -10.90
CA ASP A 70 -21.03 -21.47 -12.22
C ASP A 70 -19.87 -22.32 -12.77
N ILE A 71 -19.30 -23.22 -11.95
CA ILE A 71 -18.20 -24.11 -12.34
C ILE A 71 -18.77 -25.43 -12.86
N LYS A 72 -18.27 -25.86 -14.02
CA LYS A 72 -18.62 -27.15 -14.63
C LYS A 72 -18.39 -28.31 -13.64
N GLY A 73 -19.44 -29.08 -13.35
CA GLY A 73 -19.43 -30.22 -12.43
C GLY A 73 -19.90 -29.92 -11.00
N TYR A 74 -20.17 -28.66 -10.66
CA TYR A 74 -20.66 -28.22 -9.34
C TYR A 74 -22.04 -27.57 -9.39
N GLU A 75 -22.70 -27.55 -10.54
CA GLU A 75 -23.93 -26.81 -10.83
C GLU A 75 -25.04 -27.07 -9.80
N ASN A 76 -25.12 -28.30 -9.31
CA ASN A 76 -26.14 -28.73 -8.35
C ASN A 76 -25.55 -29.26 -7.03
N CYS A 77 -24.27 -28.99 -6.77
CA CYS A 77 -23.59 -29.45 -5.55
C CYS A 77 -22.45 -28.51 -5.11
N PRO A 78 -22.73 -27.21 -4.89
CA PRO A 78 -21.71 -26.24 -4.48
C PRO A 78 -21.03 -26.63 -3.17
N GLU A 79 -21.69 -27.42 -2.31
CA GLU A 79 -21.11 -27.91 -1.06
C GLU A 79 -19.95 -28.90 -1.25
N LYS A 80 -19.82 -29.50 -2.45
CA LYS A 80 -18.70 -30.38 -2.78
C LYS A 80 -17.46 -29.62 -3.23
N TYR A 81 -17.56 -28.32 -3.51
CA TYR A 81 -16.43 -27.54 -3.97
C TYR A 81 -15.44 -27.32 -2.83
N GLU A 82 -14.26 -27.93 -2.95
CA GLU A 82 -13.29 -27.99 -1.84
C GLU A 82 -12.76 -26.63 -1.43
N PHE A 83 -12.68 -25.67 -2.38
CA PHE A 83 -12.18 -24.32 -2.15
C PHE A 83 -13.28 -23.32 -1.73
N SER A 84 -14.35 -23.82 -1.12
CA SER A 84 -15.42 -23.03 -0.48
C SER A 84 -15.62 -23.44 0.97
N SER A 85 -16.02 -22.48 1.81
CA SER A 85 -16.41 -22.70 3.20
C SER A 85 -17.81 -23.29 3.37
N LEU A 86 -18.60 -23.47 2.30
CA LEU A 86 -19.99 -23.95 2.41
C LEU A 86 -20.08 -25.31 3.13
N SER A 87 -19.18 -26.25 2.86
CA SER A 87 -19.16 -27.55 3.54
C SER A 87 -18.90 -27.44 5.05
N ILE A 88 -18.16 -26.41 5.50
CA ILE A 88 -17.91 -26.13 6.91
C ILE A 88 -19.20 -25.60 7.56
N TYR A 89 -19.86 -24.63 6.93
CA TYR A 89 -21.16 -24.09 7.38
C TYR A 89 -22.21 -25.21 7.54
N LEU A 90 -22.26 -26.14 6.59
CA LEU A 90 -23.18 -27.29 6.63
C LEU A 90 -22.75 -28.39 7.60
N GLY A 91 -21.56 -28.29 8.20
CA GLY A 91 -20.98 -29.30 9.09
C GLY A 91 -20.65 -30.62 8.39
N LEU A 92 -20.43 -30.58 7.08
CA LEU A 92 -20.00 -31.72 6.26
C LEU A 92 -18.48 -31.91 6.31
N ARG A 93 -17.73 -30.84 6.61
CA ARG A 93 -16.28 -30.84 6.71
C ARG A 93 -15.83 -30.07 7.95
N HIS A 94 -14.78 -30.56 8.60
CA HIS A 94 -14.07 -29.84 9.66
C HIS A 94 -13.25 -28.68 9.07
N ASP A 95 -13.07 -27.59 9.81
CA ASP A 95 -12.13 -26.52 9.46
C ASP A 95 -10.76 -26.78 10.13
N PRO A 96 -9.79 -27.39 9.44
CA PRO A 96 -8.50 -27.73 10.05
C PRO A 96 -7.64 -26.50 10.38
N TYR A 97 -7.98 -25.33 9.85
CA TYR A 97 -7.17 -24.12 10.00
C TYR A 97 -7.83 -23.06 10.90
N GLU A 98 -9.04 -23.33 11.40
CA GLU A 98 -9.82 -22.42 12.24
C GLU A 98 -9.90 -21.00 11.65
N LEU A 99 -10.10 -20.92 10.33
CA LEU A 99 -10.18 -19.66 9.58
C LEU A 99 -11.61 -19.15 9.46
N VAL A 100 -12.60 -20.04 9.64
CA VAL A 100 -14.02 -19.75 9.41
C VAL A 100 -14.74 -19.60 10.74
N ASP A 101 -15.29 -18.40 10.97
CA ASP A 101 -16.33 -18.17 11.97
C ASP A 101 -17.70 -18.16 11.29
N ASP A 102 -18.43 -19.28 11.37
CA ASP A 102 -19.78 -19.40 10.85
C ASP A 102 -20.84 -18.99 11.88
N GLY A 103 -20.47 -18.77 13.14
CA GLY A 103 -21.38 -18.62 14.27
C GLY A 103 -22.29 -17.41 14.15
N PHE A 104 -21.74 -16.27 13.71
CA PHE A 104 -22.50 -15.05 13.50
C PHE A 104 -23.61 -15.25 12.45
N ILE A 105 -23.24 -15.73 11.25
CA ILE A 105 -24.19 -15.95 10.15
C ILE A 105 -25.18 -17.05 10.49
N MET A 106 -24.74 -18.20 11.04
CA MET A 106 -25.65 -19.28 11.45
C MET A 106 -26.65 -18.85 12.53
N GLY A 107 -26.23 -17.94 13.42
CA GLY A 107 -27.07 -17.34 14.44
C GLY A 107 -28.26 -16.57 13.89
N MET A 108 -28.13 -16.00 12.68
CA MET A 108 -29.20 -15.25 12.00
C MET A 108 -30.35 -16.16 11.53
N PHE A 109 -30.09 -17.45 11.27
CA PHE A 109 -31.10 -18.40 10.78
C PHE A 109 -31.83 -19.14 11.91
N SER A 110 -31.09 -19.66 12.89
CA SER A 110 -31.69 -20.37 14.03
C SER A 110 -30.69 -20.64 15.15
N LYS A 111 -31.18 -20.60 16.40
CA LYS A 111 -30.43 -21.12 17.56
C LYS A 111 -30.19 -22.64 17.51
N LYS A 112 -30.98 -23.38 16.72
CA LYS A 112 -30.82 -24.84 16.55
C LYS A 112 -29.95 -25.10 15.32
N THR A 113 -28.73 -25.61 15.54
CA THR A 113 -27.72 -25.84 14.49
C THR A 113 -28.27 -26.57 13.26
N LYS A 114 -29.01 -27.68 13.45
CA LYS A 114 -29.61 -28.43 12.34
C LYS A 114 -30.57 -27.57 11.50
N LYS A 115 -31.44 -26.80 12.17
CA LYS A 115 -32.40 -25.91 11.49
C LYS A 115 -31.70 -24.75 10.80
N ALA A 116 -30.65 -24.18 11.41
CA ALA A 116 -29.86 -23.12 10.80
C ALA A 116 -29.23 -23.59 9.48
N ARG A 117 -28.57 -24.76 9.49
CA ARG A 117 -27.97 -25.39 8.31
C ARG A 117 -28.97 -25.68 7.21
N GLU A 118 -30.13 -26.25 7.55
CA GLU A 118 -31.20 -26.52 6.58
C GLU A 118 -31.76 -25.25 5.94
N SER A 119 -32.00 -24.20 6.74
CA SER A 119 -32.46 -22.90 6.24
C SER A 119 -31.40 -22.23 5.36
N TYR A 120 -30.14 -22.29 5.78
CA TYR A 120 -29.02 -21.70 5.06
C TYR A 120 -28.79 -22.38 3.71
N MET A 121 -28.78 -23.72 3.68
CA MET A 121 -28.68 -24.48 2.43
C MET A 121 -29.80 -24.09 1.47
N LYS A 122 -31.05 -23.98 1.95
CA LYS A 122 -32.17 -23.52 1.12
C LYS A 122 -31.96 -22.11 0.57
N LEU A 123 -31.34 -21.20 1.34
CA LEU A 123 -31.02 -19.86 0.86
C LEU A 123 -29.96 -19.90 -0.25
N VAL A 124 -28.87 -20.67 -0.06
CA VAL A 124 -27.80 -20.84 -1.06
C VAL A 124 -28.38 -21.36 -2.38
N TYR A 125 -29.23 -22.38 -2.35
CA TYR A 125 -29.85 -22.94 -3.57
C TYR A 125 -30.93 -22.05 -4.18
N LYS A 126 -31.49 -21.08 -3.44
CA LYS A 126 -32.48 -20.11 -3.95
C LYS A 126 -31.85 -18.83 -4.48
N CYS A 127 -30.57 -18.60 -4.23
CA CYS A 127 -29.85 -17.44 -4.74
C CYS A 127 -29.85 -17.50 -6.28
N SER A 128 -30.50 -16.55 -6.94
CA SER A 128 -30.53 -16.46 -8.41
C SER A 128 -29.65 -15.28 -8.85
N ASP A 129 -28.59 -15.61 -9.60
CA ASP A 129 -27.36 -14.84 -9.69
C ASP A 129 -27.41 -13.48 -10.39
N LYS A 130 -28.48 -13.09 -11.08
CA LYS A 130 -28.38 -11.92 -11.98
C LYS A 130 -28.29 -10.56 -11.28
N VAL A 131 -29.18 -10.30 -10.31
CA VAL A 131 -29.26 -8.97 -9.67
C VAL A 131 -28.14 -8.76 -8.65
N PHE A 132 -27.77 -9.82 -7.91
CA PHE A 132 -26.74 -9.75 -6.88
C PHE A 132 -25.32 -9.68 -7.47
N LYS A 133 -25.09 -10.33 -8.61
CA LYS A 133 -23.79 -10.31 -9.30
C LYS A 133 -23.41 -8.90 -9.74
N GLU A 134 -24.35 -8.09 -10.24
CA GLU A 134 -24.08 -6.68 -10.58
C GLU A 134 -23.74 -5.81 -9.36
N GLU A 135 -24.30 -6.13 -8.20
CA GLU A 135 -24.07 -5.36 -6.97
C GLU A 135 -22.76 -5.75 -6.25
N VAL A 136 -22.31 -7.00 -6.41
CA VAL A 136 -21.14 -7.58 -5.74
C VAL A 136 -19.90 -7.55 -6.64
N GLU A 137 -20.06 -7.91 -7.92
CA GLU A 137 -19.00 -7.76 -8.90
C GLU A 137 -18.98 -6.29 -9.30
N PHE A 138 -17.91 -5.58 -8.92
CA PHE A 138 -17.65 -4.16 -9.17
C PHE A 138 -17.56 -3.84 -10.68
N LEU A 139 -18.63 -4.13 -11.42
CA LEU A 139 -18.80 -3.94 -12.85
C LEU A 139 -18.94 -2.44 -13.10
N ASN A 140 -17.99 -1.89 -13.85
CA ASN A 140 -17.91 -0.46 -14.23
C ASN A 140 -17.46 0.53 -13.13
N GLU A 141 -16.92 0.05 -12.00
CA GLU A 141 -16.25 0.97 -11.05
C GLU A 141 -14.81 1.28 -11.53
N GLU A 142 -14.61 2.47 -12.07
CA GLU A 142 -13.28 3.02 -12.32
C GLU A 142 -12.58 3.30 -10.99
N THR A 143 -11.48 2.60 -10.71
CA THR A 143 -10.69 2.90 -9.50
C THR A 143 -9.71 4.02 -9.78
N GLU A 144 -9.84 5.15 -9.10
CA GLU A 144 -8.85 6.22 -9.14
C GLU A 144 -7.78 6.00 -8.06
N TYR A 145 -6.50 5.90 -8.44
CA TYR A 145 -5.40 5.96 -7.48
C TYR A 145 -5.11 7.42 -7.13
N ARG A 146 -5.54 7.86 -5.95
CA ARG A 146 -5.14 9.16 -5.39
C ARG A 146 -3.96 8.95 -4.46
N SER A 147 -2.76 9.25 -4.96
CA SER A 147 -1.51 9.10 -4.22
C SER A 147 -1.49 9.95 -2.94
N GLU A 148 -2.18 11.09 -2.95
CA GLU A 148 -2.12 12.19 -1.95
C GLU A 148 -0.71 12.71 -1.61
N ARG A 149 0.34 12.09 -2.17
CA ARG A 149 1.74 12.53 -2.05
C ARG A 149 1.88 13.90 -2.70
N LYS A 150 2.20 14.90 -1.88
CA LYS A 150 2.78 16.15 -2.38
C LYS A 150 4.16 15.87 -2.98
N ILE A 151 4.30 16.07 -4.28
CA ILE A 151 5.58 15.97 -4.97
C ILE A 151 6.37 17.23 -4.65
N LEU A 152 7.50 17.09 -3.95
CA LEU A 152 8.46 18.17 -3.81
C LEU A 152 9.18 18.36 -5.16
N ILE A 153 8.85 19.43 -5.88
CA ILE A 153 9.47 19.73 -7.17
C ILE A 153 10.92 20.14 -6.94
N ARG A 154 11.85 19.38 -7.53
CA ARG A 154 13.29 19.58 -7.34
C ARG A 154 13.91 20.46 -8.43
N ASN A 155 13.41 21.69 -8.60
CA ASN A 155 13.79 22.60 -9.68
C ASN A 155 14.46 23.91 -9.20
N ILE A 156 14.82 24.00 -7.91
CA ILE A 156 15.49 25.19 -7.35
C ILE A 156 16.83 25.41 -8.05
N LYS A 157 17.19 26.66 -8.33
CA LYS A 157 18.46 26.97 -8.99
C LYS A 157 19.59 26.91 -7.96
N THR A 158 20.69 26.28 -8.32
CA THR A 158 21.86 26.16 -7.42
C THR A 158 22.44 27.50 -7.00
N LYS A 159 22.30 28.52 -7.85
CA LYS A 159 22.69 29.90 -7.55
C LYS A 159 21.93 30.47 -6.34
N GLU A 160 20.63 30.18 -6.22
CA GLU A 160 19.77 30.63 -5.12
C GLU A 160 20.20 29.98 -3.80
N ILE A 161 20.50 28.68 -3.82
CA ILE A 161 21.04 27.97 -2.64
C ILE A 161 22.36 28.59 -2.18
N LEU A 162 23.30 28.80 -3.10
CA LEU A 162 24.62 29.33 -2.75
C LEU A 162 24.53 30.76 -2.20
N GLU A 163 23.66 31.60 -2.77
CA GLU A 163 23.42 32.97 -2.31
C GLU A 163 22.75 33.02 -0.94
N PHE A 164 21.72 32.20 -0.74
CA PHE A 164 21.02 32.11 0.53
C PHE A 164 21.96 31.66 1.66
N ILE A 165 22.71 30.57 1.44
CA ILE A 165 23.64 30.03 2.44
C ILE A 165 24.76 31.03 2.75
N ALA A 166 25.30 31.70 1.74
CA ALA A 166 26.32 32.73 1.92
C ALA A 166 25.80 33.88 2.81
N THR A 167 24.57 34.35 2.54
CA THR A 167 23.93 35.42 3.29
C THR A 167 23.64 35.01 4.73
N LYS A 168 22.99 33.85 4.93
CA LYS A 168 22.55 33.39 6.25
C LYS A 168 23.70 33.05 7.20
N LEU A 169 24.83 32.60 6.66
CA LEU A 169 26.01 32.26 7.46
C LEU A 169 27.06 33.38 7.48
N GLY A 170 26.79 34.54 6.86
CA GLY A 170 27.70 35.69 6.87
C GLY A 170 29.04 35.41 6.19
N ILE A 171 29.05 34.56 5.15
CA ILE A 171 30.27 34.21 4.42
C ILE A 171 30.25 34.77 3.00
N GLU A 172 31.43 35.14 2.49
CA GLU A 172 31.55 35.50 1.08
C GLU A 172 31.30 34.27 0.18
N LYS A 173 30.38 34.41 -0.78
CA LYS A 173 29.99 33.33 -1.70
C LYS A 173 31.17 32.66 -2.39
N ILE A 174 32.21 33.43 -2.76
CA ILE A 174 33.41 32.90 -3.43
C ILE A 174 34.11 31.83 -2.58
N LYS A 175 34.04 31.92 -1.25
CA LYS A 175 34.65 30.94 -0.35
C LYS A 175 34.05 29.54 -0.53
N LEU A 176 32.79 29.42 -0.97
CA LEU A 176 32.16 28.12 -1.27
C LEU A 176 32.85 27.38 -2.43
N HIS A 177 33.71 28.03 -3.21
CA HIS A 177 34.51 27.40 -4.27
C HIS A 177 35.96 27.06 -3.85
N THR A 178 36.36 27.46 -2.65
CA THR A 178 37.74 27.33 -2.17
C THR A 178 38.05 25.91 -1.69
N LYS A 179 39.23 25.39 -2.08
CA LYS A 179 39.76 24.12 -1.60
C LYS A 179 40.33 24.26 -0.18
N HIS A 180 40.14 23.26 0.68
CA HIS A 180 40.79 23.17 2.00
C HIS A 180 40.55 24.35 2.97
N CYS A 181 39.32 24.83 3.11
CA CYS A 181 38.95 25.79 4.16
C CYS A 181 38.04 25.11 5.20
N ARG A 182 38.45 25.08 6.46
CA ARG A 182 37.72 24.40 7.56
C ARG A 182 36.48 25.19 7.99
N GLU A 183 36.58 26.51 8.02
CA GLU A 183 35.53 27.43 8.48
C GLU A 183 34.24 27.34 7.65
N ILE A 184 34.33 26.95 6.38
CA ILE A 184 33.19 26.86 5.47
C ILE A 184 32.63 25.44 5.30
N VAL A 185 33.15 24.46 6.04
CA VAL A 185 32.76 23.05 5.87
C VAL A 185 31.28 22.87 6.14
N GLU A 186 30.73 23.52 7.16
CA GLU A 186 29.31 23.43 7.52
C GLU A 186 28.43 24.11 6.47
N ALA A 187 28.83 25.31 6.01
CA ALA A 187 28.14 26.00 4.91
C ALA A 187 28.11 25.15 3.62
N LYS A 188 29.23 24.52 3.27
CA LYS A 188 29.31 23.59 2.13
C LYS A 188 28.45 22.36 2.34
N ALA A 189 28.42 21.80 3.55
CA ALA A 189 27.61 20.63 3.87
C ALA A 189 26.12 20.92 3.70
N LEU A 190 25.67 22.07 4.21
CA LEU A 190 24.27 22.51 4.09
C LEU A 190 23.90 22.81 2.65
N ALA A 191 24.75 23.52 1.90
CA ALA A 191 24.53 23.78 0.47
C ALA A 191 24.44 22.49 -0.36
N VAL A 192 25.33 21.51 -0.10
CA VAL A 192 25.29 20.20 -0.77
C VAL A 192 24.01 19.44 -0.43
N LEU A 193 23.56 19.46 0.82
CA LEU A 193 22.31 18.83 1.22
C LEU A 193 21.13 19.42 0.45
N LEU A 194 21.00 20.75 0.43
CA LEU A 194 19.91 21.42 -0.28
C LEU A 194 19.94 21.12 -1.79
N MET A 195 21.12 21.14 -2.42
CA MET A 195 21.25 20.79 -3.85
C MET A 195 20.84 19.34 -4.15
N ARG A 196 21.18 18.41 -3.25
CA ARG A 196 20.80 16.99 -3.36
C ARG A 196 19.30 16.79 -3.19
N SER A 197 18.69 17.54 -2.28
CA SER A 197 17.28 17.40 -1.91
C SER A 197 16.34 18.15 -2.86
N LEU A 198 16.76 19.30 -3.40
CA LEU A 198 15.88 20.28 -4.04
C LEU A 198 16.24 20.65 -5.49
N CYS A 199 17.37 20.17 -6.03
CA CYS A 199 17.79 20.48 -7.42
C CYS A 199 17.89 19.26 -8.34
N ASN A 200 17.56 18.06 -7.85
CA ASN A 200 17.69 16.80 -8.57
C ASN A 200 19.12 16.50 -9.09
N LEU A 201 20.14 16.99 -8.39
CA LEU A 201 21.53 16.86 -8.84
C LEU A 201 22.23 15.59 -8.33
N LYS A 202 23.03 14.99 -9.20
CA LYS A 202 24.00 13.95 -8.89
C LYS A 202 25.25 14.56 -8.24
N CYS A 203 25.98 13.76 -7.47
CA CYS A 203 27.24 14.21 -6.85
C CYS A 203 28.24 14.76 -7.87
N SER A 204 28.30 14.18 -9.08
CA SER A 204 29.16 14.63 -10.17
C SER A 204 28.82 16.05 -10.67
N GLU A 205 27.53 16.41 -10.70
CA GLU A 205 27.07 17.73 -11.13
C GLU A 205 27.35 18.78 -10.06
N ILE A 206 27.13 18.44 -8.79
CA ILE A 206 27.51 19.28 -7.65
C ILE A 206 29.02 19.55 -7.62
N CYS A 207 29.86 18.57 -8.01
CA CYS A 207 31.29 18.79 -8.13
C CYS A 207 31.63 19.85 -9.18
N ARG A 208 30.93 19.89 -10.32
CA ARG A 208 31.13 20.91 -11.36
C ARG A 208 30.71 22.30 -10.88
N ILE A 209 29.66 22.38 -10.06
CA ILE A 209 29.15 23.64 -9.52
C ILE A 209 30.08 24.21 -8.46
N LEU A 210 30.46 23.42 -7.47
CA LEU A 210 31.33 23.89 -6.39
C LEU A 210 32.79 24.04 -6.85
N GLY A 211 33.24 23.20 -7.78
CA GLY A 211 34.62 23.17 -8.22
C GLY A 211 35.57 22.66 -7.11
N ASN A 212 36.77 22.23 -7.51
CA ASN A 212 37.85 21.82 -6.58
C ASN A 212 37.45 20.78 -5.51
N ILE A 213 36.46 19.94 -5.82
CA ILE A 213 35.91 18.94 -4.89
C ILE A 213 35.64 17.62 -5.60
N THR A 214 35.83 16.51 -4.90
CA THR A 214 35.59 15.17 -5.42
C THR A 214 34.18 14.67 -5.08
N GLN A 215 33.65 13.72 -5.86
CA GLN A 215 32.34 13.11 -5.60
C GLN A 215 32.27 12.46 -4.22
N SER A 216 33.35 11.80 -3.79
CA SER A 216 33.47 11.24 -2.44
C SER A 216 33.34 12.32 -1.36
N ARG A 217 33.96 13.49 -1.56
CA ARG A 217 33.84 14.60 -0.62
C ARG A 217 32.44 15.21 -0.62
N VAL A 218 31.79 15.35 -1.78
CA VAL A 218 30.38 15.78 -1.88
C VAL A 218 29.46 14.82 -1.13
N SER A 219 29.63 13.50 -1.31
CA SER A 219 28.86 12.50 -0.58
C SER A 219 29.04 12.64 0.94
N LYS A 220 30.29 12.78 1.41
CA LYS A 220 30.58 13.02 2.84
C LYS A 220 29.95 14.32 3.36
N LEU A 221 29.98 15.39 2.57
CA LEU A 221 29.34 16.67 2.91
C LEU A 221 27.81 16.54 2.95
N SER A 222 27.19 15.75 2.08
CA SER A 222 25.75 15.49 2.13
C SER A 222 25.36 14.79 3.43
N SER A 223 26.11 13.76 3.84
CA SER A 223 25.89 13.09 5.12
C SER A 223 26.13 14.01 6.32
N LEU A 224 27.15 14.87 6.24
CA LEU A 224 27.38 15.89 7.27
C LEU A 224 26.24 16.90 7.33
N GLY A 225 25.70 17.34 6.19
CA GLY A 225 24.58 18.27 6.14
C GLY A 225 23.35 17.71 6.84
N VAL A 226 23.05 16.41 6.68
CA VAL A 226 21.96 15.75 7.42
C VAL A 226 22.20 15.83 8.93
N LYS A 227 23.43 15.54 9.39
CA LYS A 227 23.78 15.62 10.81
C LYS A 227 23.70 17.05 11.36
N LEU A 228 23.99 18.06 10.54
CA LEU A 228 23.86 19.46 10.98
C LEU A 228 22.41 19.82 11.31
N LEU A 229 21.41 19.14 10.71
CA LEU A 229 20.00 19.40 11.03
C LEU A 229 19.59 18.98 12.45
N ASP A 230 20.44 18.25 13.17
CA ASP A 230 20.24 17.97 14.60
C ASP A 230 20.44 19.23 15.46
N ASP A 231 21.14 20.24 14.94
CA ASP A 231 21.30 21.55 15.56
C ASP A 231 20.21 22.52 15.07
N GLU A 232 19.49 23.12 16.02
CA GLU A 232 18.37 24.04 15.78
C GLU A 232 18.74 25.22 14.87
N LYS A 233 19.99 25.70 14.91
CA LYS A 233 20.45 26.76 14.01
C LYS A 233 20.32 26.36 12.54
N TYR A 234 20.86 25.20 12.16
CA TYR A 234 20.87 24.76 10.76
C TYR A 234 19.51 24.25 10.30
N LYS A 235 18.73 23.70 11.23
CA LYS A 235 17.33 23.32 11.01
C LYS A 235 16.48 24.55 10.67
N ASN A 236 16.59 25.63 11.45
CA ASN A 236 15.87 26.88 11.18
C ASN A 236 16.27 27.51 9.86
N ILE A 237 17.58 27.56 9.54
CA ILE A 237 18.05 28.03 8.21
C ILE A 237 17.45 27.21 7.07
N THR A 238 17.30 25.90 7.26
CA THR A 238 16.72 25.01 6.25
C THR A 238 15.21 25.25 6.09
N TYR A 239 14.48 25.44 7.19
CA TYR A 239 13.06 25.78 7.12
C TYR A 239 12.82 27.11 6.43
N GLU A 240 13.58 28.14 6.79
CA GLU A 240 13.50 29.45 6.13
C GLU A 240 13.77 29.33 4.62
N PHE A 241 14.73 28.49 4.21
CA PHE A 241 14.97 28.24 2.79
C PHE A 241 13.77 27.58 2.12
N MET A 242 13.18 26.58 2.77
CA MET A 242 12.03 25.87 2.25
C MET A 242 10.81 26.79 2.15
N GLU A 243 10.51 27.61 3.14
CA GLU A 243 9.40 28.58 3.06
C GLU A 243 9.58 29.61 1.95
N GLN A 244 10.82 29.99 1.66
CA GLN A 244 11.12 30.97 0.62
C GLN A 244 11.08 30.38 -0.81
N TYR A 245 11.37 29.08 -0.98
CA TYR A 245 11.63 28.51 -2.31
C TYR A 245 10.91 27.17 -2.63
N ALA A 246 10.21 26.53 -1.68
CA ALA A 246 9.57 25.22 -1.83
C ALA A 246 8.08 25.23 -1.47
#